data_AF-A0AAV4RBQ8-F1
#
_entry.id   AF-A0AAV4RBQ8-F1
#
_cell.length_a   1.000
_cell.length_b   1.000
_cell.length_c   1.000
_cell.angle_alpha   90.00
_cell.angle_beta   90.00
_cell.angle_gamma   90.00
#
_symmetry.space_group_name_H-M   'P 1'
#
loop_
_entity.id
_entity.type
_entity.pdbx_description
1 polymer ?
#
loop_
_entity_poly.entity_id
_entity_poly.type
_entity_poly.pdbx_seq_one_letter_code
_entity_poly.pdbx_strand_id
1 'polypeptide(L)'
;MIFVFMLGSVLFCLVSGDVEEHHHNPSPYNFGYAVQGHDGSQFRKEQGDGHGQVQGSYGYRDSQGILREVHYVADHNGFRAQVKTNEPGTVNKDSADVKVVSNGHNGFHHHGRYFSHE
;
A
#
# COMPACT_ATOMS: atom_id res chain seq x y z
N MET A 1 21.42 -65.10 -17.42
CA MET A 1 22.00 -64.84 -16.08
C MET A 1 23.38 -64.25 -16.26
N ILE A 2 23.55 -62.99 -15.83
CA ILE A 2 24.73 -62.36 -15.19
C ILE A 2 24.54 -60.84 -15.38
N PHE A 3 24.05 -60.19 -14.33
CA PHE A 3 24.06 -58.74 -14.14
C PHE A 3 25.43 -58.37 -13.56
N VAL A 4 26.12 -57.38 -14.12
CA VAL A 4 27.30 -56.76 -13.51
C VAL A 4 27.02 -55.27 -13.40
N PHE A 5 26.63 -54.84 -12.19
CA PHE A 5 26.69 -53.46 -11.73
C PHE A 5 28.09 -53.22 -11.18
N MET A 6 28.73 -52.09 -11.51
CA MET A 6 29.53 -51.26 -10.59
C MET A 6 30.20 -50.08 -11.30
N LEU A 7 29.76 -48.89 -10.89
CA LEU A 7 30.55 -47.72 -10.49
C LEU A 7 31.56 -47.10 -11.47
N GLY A 8 31.19 -45.92 -11.97
CA GLY A 8 32.10 -44.90 -12.49
C GLY A 8 31.47 -43.53 -12.30
N SER A 9 31.40 -43.07 -11.05
CA SER A 9 30.90 -41.76 -10.67
C SER A 9 31.67 -40.67 -11.41
N VAL A 10 31.02 -40.01 -12.36
CA VAL A 10 31.42 -38.66 -12.77
C VAL A 10 31.22 -37.82 -11.51
N LEU A 11 32.32 -37.50 -10.84
CA LEU A 11 32.36 -36.58 -9.71
C LEU A 11 32.02 -35.19 -10.24
N PHE A 12 30.72 -34.93 -10.39
CA PHE A 12 30.18 -33.59 -10.47
C PHE A 12 30.45 -33.00 -9.09
N CYS A 13 31.43 -32.12 -8.99
CA CYS A 13 31.67 -31.34 -7.78
C CYS A 13 30.38 -30.58 -7.46
N LEU A 14 29.56 -31.17 -6.60
CA LEU A 14 28.58 -30.45 -5.81
C LEU A 14 29.38 -29.56 -4.88
N VAL A 15 29.75 -28.38 -5.38
CA VAL A 15 29.94 -27.24 -4.48
C VAL A 15 28.53 -26.89 -4.00
N SER A 16 28.07 -27.63 -2.99
CA SER A 16 26.96 -27.18 -2.16
C SER A 16 27.51 -25.99 -1.38
N GLY A 17 27.51 -24.83 -2.03
CA GLY A 17 27.50 -23.58 -1.32
C GLY A 17 26.14 -23.53 -0.66
N ASP A 18 26.09 -23.94 0.60
CA ASP A 18 24.94 -23.70 1.46
C ASP A 18 24.86 -22.17 1.60
N VAL A 19 24.11 -21.52 0.71
CA VAL A 19 23.68 -20.15 0.96
C VAL A 19 22.72 -20.28 2.12
N GLU A 20 23.21 -20.06 3.34
CA GLU A 20 22.35 -19.71 4.46
C GLU A 20 21.61 -18.42 4.03
N GLU A 21 20.43 -18.59 3.42
CA GLU A 21 19.44 -17.52 3.38
C GLU A 21 19.05 -17.26 4.83
N HIS A 22 19.79 -16.36 5.48
CA HIS A 22 19.30 -15.72 6.68
C HIS A 22 18.07 -14.90 6.29
N HIS A 23 16.91 -15.53 6.33
CA HIS A 23 15.61 -14.88 6.32
C HIS A 23 15.55 -13.97 7.55
N HIS A 24 16.03 -12.73 7.39
CA HIS A 24 15.84 -11.71 8.38
C HIS A 24 14.39 -11.27 8.28
N ASN A 25 13.54 -11.87 9.11
CA ASN A 25 12.23 -11.28 9.35
C ASN A 25 12.44 -9.84 9.82
N PRO A 26 11.65 -8.88 9.31
CA PRO A 26 11.72 -7.51 9.79
C PRO A 26 11.49 -7.50 11.31
N SER A 27 12.20 -6.65 12.04
CA SER A 27 11.89 -6.45 13.46
C SER A 27 10.55 -5.70 13.61
N PRO A 28 9.77 -5.99 14.66
CA PRO A 28 8.60 -5.19 14.98
C PRO A 28 8.97 -3.71 15.13
N TYR A 29 8.12 -2.82 14.65
CA TYR A 29 8.34 -1.39 14.75
C TYR A 29 7.01 -0.65 14.99
N ASN A 30 7.12 0.55 15.53
CA ASN A 30 6.02 1.48 15.66
C ASN A 30 6.57 2.90 15.53
N PHE A 31 6.01 3.69 14.62
CA PHE A 31 6.35 5.10 14.49
C PHE A 31 5.13 5.94 14.15
N GLY A 32 5.28 7.24 14.36
CA GLY A 32 4.31 8.21 13.89
C GLY A 32 4.79 9.64 14.08
N TYR A 33 4.13 10.55 13.40
CA TYR A 33 4.31 11.99 13.55
C TYR A 33 2.99 12.72 13.34
N ALA A 34 2.93 13.94 13.86
CA ALA A 34 1.89 14.91 13.55
C ALA A 34 2.55 16.28 13.39
N VAL A 35 2.17 17.01 12.35
CA VAL A 35 2.65 18.37 12.07
C VAL A 35 1.45 19.29 11.93
N GLN A 36 1.54 20.46 12.55
CA GLN A 36 0.56 21.53 12.42
C GLN A 36 1.27 22.77 11.88
N GLY A 37 0.82 23.27 10.74
CA GLY A 37 1.30 24.50 10.12
C GLY A 37 0.17 25.49 9.86
N HIS A 38 0.52 26.63 9.28
CA HIS A 38 -0.44 27.66 8.84
C HIS A 38 -1.44 27.11 7.80
N ASP A 39 -0.95 26.29 6.88
CA ASP A 39 -1.75 25.81 5.74
C ASP A 39 -2.55 24.53 6.05
N GLY A 40 -2.42 23.99 7.27
CA GLY A 40 -3.11 22.77 7.66
C GLY A 40 -2.35 21.88 8.64
N SER A 41 -2.87 20.68 8.84
CA SER A 41 -2.26 19.62 9.63
C SER A 41 -2.05 18.36 8.81
N GLN A 42 -1.06 17.57 9.20
CA GLN A 42 -0.80 16.25 8.63
C GLN A 42 -0.34 15.28 9.71
N PHE A 43 -0.61 14.00 9.54
CA PHE A 43 -0.18 12.96 10.45
C PHE A 43 0.10 11.64 9.74
N ARG A 44 0.90 10.80 10.38
CA ARG A 44 1.07 9.38 10.06
C ARG A 44 1.29 8.60 11.33
N LYS A 45 0.76 7.39 11.39
CA LYS A 45 1.14 6.34 12.34
C LYS A 45 1.17 5.00 11.62
N GLU A 46 2.16 4.18 11.93
CA GLU A 46 2.32 2.86 11.32
C GLU A 46 3.03 1.94 12.30
N GLN A 47 2.62 0.67 12.30
CA GLN A 47 3.29 -0.38 13.04
C GLN A 47 3.40 -1.63 12.18
N GLY A 48 4.53 -2.31 12.31
CA GLY A 48 4.77 -3.63 11.74
C GLY A 48 4.99 -4.65 12.86
N ASP A 49 4.43 -5.85 12.69
CA ASP A 49 4.56 -6.93 13.69
C ASP A 49 5.84 -7.77 13.52
N GLY A 50 6.63 -7.49 12.48
CA GLY A 50 7.83 -8.24 12.13
C GLY A 50 7.59 -9.59 11.44
N HIS A 51 6.33 -9.96 11.21
CA HIS A 51 5.90 -11.18 10.53
C HIS A 51 5.23 -10.91 9.18
N GLY A 52 5.38 -9.68 8.66
CA GLY A 52 4.84 -9.26 7.38
C GLY A 52 3.47 -8.58 7.46
N GLN A 53 2.90 -8.41 8.67
CA GLN A 53 1.74 -7.56 8.85
C GLN A 53 2.18 -6.11 9.15
N VAL A 54 1.66 -5.17 8.37
CA VAL A 54 1.80 -3.73 8.58
C VAL A 54 0.42 -3.11 8.64
N GLN A 55 0.18 -2.25 9.62
CA GLN A 55 -1.05 -1.46 9.69
C GLN A 55 -0.75 -0.02 10.07
N GLY A 56 -1.55 0.90 9.56
CA GLY A 56 -1.35 2.29 9.85
C GLY A 56 -2.46 3.19 9.33
N SER A 57 -2.24 4.48 9.56
CA SER A 57 -3.08 5.52 9.00
C SER A 57 -2.27 6.77 8.73
N TYR A 58 -2.61 7.50 7.67
CA TYR A 58 -2.10 8.83 7.42
C TYR A 58 -3.23 9.75 6.97
N GLY A 59 -3.02 11.05 7.09
CA GLY A 59 -3.97 12.02 6.62
C GLY A 59 -3.49 13.44 6.71
N TYR A 60 -4.26 14.34 6.12
CA TYR A 60 -4.08 15.78 6.23
C TYR A 60 -5.41 16.51 6.27
N ARG A 61 -5.39 17.70 6.84
CA ARG A 61 -6.47 18.69 6.76
C ARG A 61 -5.89 20.03 6.37
N ASP A 62 -6.34 20.64 5.28
CA ASP A 62 -5.88 21.97 4.89
C ASP A 62 -6.64 23.11 5.60
N SER A 63 -6.23 24.36 5.36
CA SER A 63 -6.86 25.56 5.91
C SER A 63 -8.30 25.78 5.44
N GLN A 64 -8.71 25.17 4.32
CA GLN A 64 -10.08 25.22 3.80
C GLN A 64 -10.96 24.08 4.35
N GLY A 65 -10.41 23.24 5.23
CA GLY A 65 -11.11 22.11 5.82
C GLY A 65 -11.22 20.89 4.90
N ILE A 66 -10.50 20.88 3.78
CA ILE A 66 -10.34 19.67 2.96
C ILE A 66 -9.54 18.66 3.76
N LEU A 67 -10.06 17.44 3.83
CA LEU A 67 -9.56 16.32 4.61
C LEU A 67 -9.37 15.12 3.70
N ARG A 68 -8.25 14.43 3.87
CA ARG A 68 -8.09 13.03 3.46
C ARG A 68 -7.53 12.24 4.63
N GLU A 69 -8.16 11.12 4.93
CA GLU A 69 -7.70 10.15 5.93
C GLU A 69 -7.71 8.75 5.31
N VAL A 70 -6.60 8.03 5.46
CA VAL A 70 -6.43 6.69 4.94
C VAL A 70 -6.06 5.76 6.08
N HIS A 71 -6.81 4.66 6.22
CA HIS A 71 -6.47 3.54 7.11
C HIS A 71 -6.11 2.34 6.24
N TYR A 72 -5.05 1.62 6.58
CA TYR A 72 -4.58 0.50 5.76
C TYR A 72 -4.05 -0.66 6.60
N VAL A 73 -4.12 -1.84 6.00
CA VAL A 73 -3.47 -3.07 6.45
C VAL A 73 -2.81 -3.72 5.23
N ALA A 74 -1.57 -4.15 5.39
CA ALA A 74 -0.88 -5.04 4.48
C ALA A 74 -0.57 -6.34 5.25
N ASP A 75 -1.01 -7.47 4.71
CA ASP A 75 -0.74 -8.80 5.26
C ASP A 75 -0.77 -9.85 4.14
N HIS A 76 -0.91 -11.14 4.48
CA HIS A 76 -1.00 -12.23 3.51
C HIS A 76 -2.19 -12.13 2.54
N ASN A 77 -3.22 -11.34 2.87
CA ASN A 77 -4.36 -11.07 1.98
C ASN A 77 -4.12 -9.84 1.09
N GLY A 78 -2.87 -9.34 1.02
CA GLY A 78 -2.50 -8.18 0.22
C GLY A 78 -2.70 -6.85 0.96
N PHE A 79 -2.67 -5.76 0.20
CA PHE A 79 -2.86 -4.41 0.71
C PHE A 79 -4.34 -3.99 0.60
N ARG A 80 -4.91 -3.55 1.72
CA ARG A 80 -6.31 -3.10 1.82
C ARG A 80 -6.36 -1.76 2.51
N ALA A 81 -7.19 -0.86 2.01
CA ALA A 81 -7.32 0.48 2.59
C ALA A 81 -8.75 1.02 2.59
N GLN A 82 -9.02 1.92 3.53
CA GLN A 82 -10.21 2.76 3.54
C GLN A 82 -9.77 4.22 3.47
N VAL A 83 -10.29 4.94 2.48
CA VAL A 83 -10.10 6.38 2.28
C VAL A 83 -11.37 7.10 2.71
N LYS A 84 -11.25 8.09 3.58
CA LYS A 84 -12.29 9.06 3.91
C LYS A 84 -11.85 10.43 3.41
N THR A 85 -12.66 11.08 2.58
CA THR A 85 -12.29 12.37 1.98
C THR A 85 -13.50 13.27 1.76
N ASN A 86 -13.28 14.59 1.72
CA ASN A 86 -14.25 15.57 1.23
C ASN A 86 -13.66 16.40 0.05
N GLU A 87 -12.61 15.91 -0.60
CA GLU A 87 -11.97 16.58 -1.71
C GLU A 87 -12.92 16.73 -2.91
N PRO A 88 -13.02 17.93 -3.51
CA PRO A 88 -13.82 18.14 -4.71
C PRO A 88 -13.45 17.18 -5.84
N GLY A 89 -14.46 16.64 -6.52
CA GLY A 89 -14.26 15.70 -7.63
C GLY A 89 -13.95 14.25 -7.22
N THR A 90 -13.89 13.94 -5.92
CA THR A 90 -13.87 12.54 -5.45
C THR A 90 -15.28 11.97 -5.40
N VAL A 91 -15.40 10.68 -5.71
CA VAL A 91 -16.69 9.96 -5.71
C VAL A 91 -16.59 8.69 -4.88
N ASN A 92 -17.74 8.18 -4.44
CA ASN A 92 -17.86 6.89 -3.76
C ASN A 92 -17.70 5.73 -4.77
N LYS A 93 -16.49 5.58 -5.29
CA LYS A 93 -16.12 4.50 -6.22
C LYS A 93 -14.90 3.77 -5.69
N ASP A 94 -15.15 2.56 -5.21
CA ASP A 94 -14.10 1.65 -4.78
C ASP A 94 -13.15 1.32 -5.94
N SER A 95 -11.86 1.17 -5.63
CA SER A 95 -10.80 0.83 -6.58
C SER A 95 -10.02 -0.37 -6.06
N ALA A 96 -10.06 -1.49 -6.78
CA ALA A 96 -9.47 -2.76 -6.33
C ALA A 96 -9.88 -3.07 -4.87
N ASP A 97 -8.90 -3.17 -3.96
CA ASP A 97 -9.11 -3.46 -2.53
C ASP A 97 -9.14 -2.20 -1.64
N VAL A 98 -9.46 -1.05 -2.24
CA VAL A 98 -9.60 0.24 -1.56
C VAL A 98 -11.06 0.66 -1.52
N LYS A 99 -11.56 0.89 -0.30
CA LYS A 99 -12.89 1.46 -0.05
C LYS A 99 -12.80 2.97 0.02
N VAL A 100 -13.61 3.69 -0.75
CA VAL A 100 -13.62 5.15 -0.77
C VAL A 100 -14.95 5.70 -0.25
N VAL A 101 -14.88 6.47 0.83
CA VAL A 101 -15.99 7.24 1.39
C VAL A 101 -15.68 8.71 1.15
N SER A 102 -16.38 9.30 0.19
CA SER A 102 -16.28 10.69 -0.21
C SER A 102 -17.56 11.48 0.11
N ASN A 103 -17.37 12.65 0.69
CA ASN A 103 -18.36 13.72 0.84
C ASN A 103 -17.99 14.95 -0.02
N GLY A 104 -17.16 14.77 -1.05
CA GLY A 104 -16.72 15.84 -1.95
C GLY A 104 -17.88 16.44 -2.74
N HIS A 105 -17.86 17.76 -2.95
CA HIS A 105 -18.85 18.43 -3.80
C HIS A 105 -18.59 18.03 -5.26
N ASN A 106 -19.51 17.29 -5.87
CA ASN A 106 -19.43 16.87 -7.27
C ASN A 106 -19.76 18.05 -8.18
N GLY A 107 -18.78 18.90 -8.45
CA GLY A 107 -18.89 20.03 -9.38
C GLY A 107 -18.99 19.60 -10.84
N PHE A 108 -20.05 18.89 -11.22
CA PHE A 108 -20.41 18.65 -12.62
C PHE A 108 -21.71 19.38 -12.95
N HIS A 109 -21.64 20.71 -13.01
CA HIS A 109 -22.64 21.48 -13.75
C HIS A 109 -22.27 21.43 -15.23
N HIS A 110 -22.90 20.51 -15.96
CA HIS A 110 -23.05 20.61 -17.40
C HIS A 110 -23.70 21.95 -17.76
N HIS A 111 -22.95 22.88 -18.35
CA HIS A 111 -23.55 23.89 -19.21
C HIS A 111 -22.78 23.91 -20.54
N GLY A 112 -23.23 23.09 -21.48
CA GLY A 112 -22.88 23.28 -22.88
C GLY A 112 -23.37 24.65 -23.34
N ARG A 113 -22.47 25.60 -23.55
CA ARG A 113 -22.70 26.68 -24.52
C ARG A 113 -21.96 26.30 -25.79
N TYR A 114 -22.72 25.96 -26.81
CA TYR A 114 -22.28 26.06 -28.19
C TYR A 114 -21.74 27.48 -28.41
N PHE A 115 -20.45 27.60 -28.67
CA PHE A 115 -19.88 28.79 -29.30
C PHE A 115 -19.65 28.41 -30.76
N SER A 116 -20.50 28.93 -31.63
CA SER A 116 -20.26 29.02 -33.06
C SER A 116 -19.16 30.06 -33.32
N HIS A 117 -18.02 29.58 -33.78
CA HIS A 117 -17.07 30.26 -34.66
C HIS A 117 -16.88 29.23 -35.80
N GLU A 118 -17.14 29.48 -37.08
CA GLU A 118 -17.34 30.68 -37.91
C GLU A 118 -18.40 30.38 -38.98
#